data_AF-A0A7W0H1A2-F1
#
_entry.id   AF-A0A7W0H1A2-F1
#
_cell.length_a   1.000
_cell.length_b   1.000
_cell.length_c   1.000
_cell.angle_alpha   90.00
_cell.angle_beta   90.00
_cell.angle_gamma   90.00
#
_symmetry.space_group_name_H-M   'P 1'
#
loop_
_entity.id
_entity.type
_entity.pdbx_description
1 polymer ?
#
loop_
_entity_poly.entity_id
_entity_poly.type
_entity_poly.pdbx_seq_one_letter_code
_entity_poly.pdbx_strand_id
1 'polypeptide(L)'
;MSPIPVEILVLNNGSVVARLEEREWFINSSQDQYGDCLLLVSKVRDSPGDGSDEEVEELDAKLRRIDPAALDDPNSYWSIIVEQLRAELF
;
A
#
# COMPACT_ATOMS: atom_id res chain seq x y z
N MET A 1 22.02 12.28 5.63
CA MET A 1 21.22 12.64 4.44
C MET A 1 19.78 12.75 4.93
N SER A 2 19.12 13.87 4.74
CA SER A 2 17.69 13.98 5.11
C SER A 2 16.85 13.22 4.08
N PRO A 3 15.77 12.53 4.49
CA PRO A 3 14.89 11.86 3.55
C PRO A 3 14.27 12.89 2.59
N ILE A 4 14.22 12.54 1.29
CA ILE A 4 13.54 13.36 0.29
C ILE A 4 12.03 13.06 0.43
N PRO A 5 11.18 14.08 0.60
CA PRO A 5 9.75 13.87 0.72
C PRO A 5 9.16 13.34 -0.61
N VAL A 6 8.31 12.33 -0.50
CA VAL A 6 7.48 11.82 -1.61
C VAL A 6 6.08 12.41 -1.43
N GLU A 7 5.47 12.86 -2.52
CA GLU A 7 4.10 13.39 -2.53
C GLU A 7 3.11 12.30 -2.89
N ILE A 8 1.99 12.20 -2.18
CA ILE A 8 0.85 11.36 -2.59
C ILE A 8 -0.18 12.25 -3.27
N LEU A 9 -0.48 11.94 -4.53
CA LEU A 9 -1.33 12.76 -5.39
C LEU A 9 -2.56 11.99 -5.83
N VAL A 10 -3.70 12.68 -5.89
CA VAL A 10 -4.92 12.21 -6.54
C VAL A 10 -5.01 12.87 -7.91
N LEU A 11 -5.00 12.07 -8.98
CA LEU A 11 -5.06 12.54 -10.35
C LEU A 11 -6.51 12.86 -10.77
N ASN A 12 -6.68 13.58 -11.87
CA ASN A 12 -8.01 13.98 -12.37
C ASN A 12 -8.93 12.80 -12.76
N ASN A 13 -8.35 11.64 -13.03
CA ASN A 13 -9.08 10.38 -13.28
C ASN A 13 -9.44 9.64 -11.97
N GLY A 14 -9.10 10.19 -10.81
CA GLY A 14 -9.36 9.62 -9.49
C GLY A 14 -8.27 8.68 -8.96
N SER A 15 -7.28 8.28 -9.77
CA SER A 15 -6.22 7.37 -9.32
C SER A 15 -5.25 8.05 -8.37
N VAL A 16 -4.64 7.26 -7.48
CA VAL A 16 -3.66 7.70 -6.49
C VAL A 16 -2.26 7.26 -6.93
N VAL A 17 -1.30 8.19 -6.89
CA VAL A 17 0.10 7.95 -7.23
C VAL A 17 1.04 8.52 -6.17
N ALA A 18 2.20 7.90 -5.99
CA ALA A 18 3.35 8.53 -5.33
C ALA A 18 4.15 9.29 -6.38
N ARG A 19 4.57 10.52 -6.08
CA ARG A 19 5.45 11.33 -6.94
C ARG A 19 6.73 11.71 -6.20
N LEU A 20 7.87 11.50 -6.85
CA LEU A 20 9.17 12.01 -6.44
C LEU A 20 9.83 12.66 -7.65
N GLU A 21 10.01 13.98 -7.58
CA GLU A 21 10.49 14.79 -8.71
C GLU A 21 9.62 14.58 -9.97
N GLU A 22 10.20 14.05 -11.05
CA GLU A 22 9.52 13.78 -12.32
C GLU A 22 9.00 12.33 -12.44
N ARG A 23 9.13 11.52 -11.39
CA ARG A 23 8.71 10.11 -11.41
C ARG A 23 7.43 9.90 -10.62
N GLU A 24 6.56 9.07 -11.18
CA GLU A 24 5.30 8.67 -10.58
C GLU A 24 5.22 7.14 -10.48
N TRP A 25 4.67 6.66 -9.38
CA TRP A 25 4.37 5.25 -9.15
C TRP A 25 2.89 5.11 -8.81
N PHE A 26 2.24 4.18 -9.49
CA PHE A 26 0.85 3.86 -9.25
C PHE A 26 0.66 3.24 -7.86
N ILE A 27 -0.35 3.70 -7.13
CA ILE A 27 -0.71 3.16 -5.81
C ILE A 27 -2.10 2.53 -5.85
N ASN A 28 -3.09 3.26 -6.38
CA ASN A 28 -4.46 2.77 -6.47
C ASN A 28 -5.24 3.39 -7.63
N SER A 29 -6.21 2.64 -8.12
CA SER A 29 -7.15 3.00 -9.18
C SER A 29 -8.11 4.13 -8.77
N SER A 30 -8.43 4.25 -7.47
CA SER A 30 -9.25 5.34 -6.93
C SER A 30 -8.85 5.75 -5.51
N GLN A 31 -9.22 6.97 -5.13
CA GLN A 31 -9.06 7.49 -3.77
C GLN A 31 -9.79 6.64 -2.71
N ASP A 32 -10.99 6.13 -3.02
CA ASP A 32 -11.76 5.32 -2.08
C ASP A 32 -11.06 3.98 -1.81
N GLN A 33 -10.58 3.31 -2.87
CA GLN A 33 -9.78 2.08 -2.75
C GLN A 33 -8.48 2.31 -1.98
N TYR A 34 -7.80 3.44 -2.19
CA TYR A 34 -6.63 3.82 -1.40
C TYR A 34 -6.97 3.94 0.09
N GLY A 35 -8.08 4.59 0.42
CA GLY A 35 -8.57 4.71 1.80
C GLY A 35 -8.87 3.34 2.43
N ASP A 36 -9.57 2.46 1.72
CA ASP A 36 -9.89 1.12 2.19
C ASP A 36 -8.63 0.28 2.43
N CYS A 37 -7.66 0.33 1.52
CA CYS A 37 -6.36 -0.33 1.69
C CYS A 37 -5.60 0.20 2.92
N LEU A 38 -5.54 1.52 3.10
CA LEU A 38 -4.89 2.14 4.27
C LEU A 38 -5.52 1.69 5.59
N LEU A 39 -6.86 1.58 5.63
CA LEU A 39 -7.56 1.11 6.82
C LEU A 39 -7.24 -0.35 7.14
N LEU A 40 -7.12 -1.21 6.13
CA LEU A 40 -6.71 -2.60 6.34
C LEU A 40 -5.27 -2.72 6.84
N VAL A 41 -4.33 -2.03 6.20
CA VAL A 41 -2.92 -2.03 6.59
C VAL A 41 -2.75 -1.48 8.01
N SER A 42 -3.44 -0.39 8.34
CA SER A 42 -3.35 0.21 9.68
C SER A 42 -3.87 -0.74 10.76
N LYS A 43 -4.93 -1.51 10.48
CA LYS A 43 -5.45 -2.50 11.42
C LYS A 43 -4.42 -3.59 11.72
N VAL A 44 -3.74 -4.12 10.71
CA VAL A 44 -2.73 -5.17 10.90
C VAL A 44 -1.50 -4.59 11.61
N ARG A 45 -1.00 -3.42 11.17
CA ARG A 45 0.14 -2.73 11.79
C ARG A 45 -0.09 -2.40 13.26
N ASP A 46 -1.28 -1.91 13.61
CA ASP A 46 -1.60 -1.42 14.95
C ASP A 46 -2.17 -2.54 15.86
N SER A 47 -2.42 -3.74 15.31
CA SER A 47 -2.91 -4.88 16.09
C SER A 47 -1.79 -5.41 16.98
N PRO A 48 -2.08 -5.75 18.25
CA PRO A 48 -1.14 -6.49 19.11
C PRO A 48 -1.03 -7.98 18.71
N GLY A 49 -1.43 -8.32 17.48
CA GLY A 49 -1.33 -9.66 16.91
C GLY A 49 0.10 -10.16 16.88
N ASP A 50 0.27 -11.45 16.61
CA ASP A 50 1.57 -12.10 16.55
C ASP A 50 2.33 -11.84 15.23
N GLY A 51 1.79 -10.99 14.35
CA GLY A 51 2.39 -10.70 13.05
C GLY A 51 2.53 -11.94 12.18
N SER A 52 1.72 -12.98 12.43
CA SER A 52 1.86 -14.27 11.77
C SER A 52 1.76 -14.15 10.26
N ASP A 53 2.50 -15.01 9.55
CA ASP A 53 2.47 -15.06 8.10
C ASP A 53 1.05 -15.21 7.54
N GLU A 54 0.15 -15.88 8.28
CA GLU A 54 -1.27 -16.04 7.92
C GLU A 54 -2.03 -14.70 7.92
N GLU A 55 -1.83 -13.84 8.91
CA GLU A 55 -2.48 -12.52 8.97
C GLU A 55 -2.02 -11.62 7.82
N VAL A 56 -0.73 -11.69 7.47
CA VAL A 56 -0.14 -10.95 6.36
C VAL A 56 -0.61 -11.49 5.00
N GLU A 57 -0.74 -12.81 4.85
CA GLU A 57 -1.33 -13.43 3.64
C GLU A 57 -2.80 -13.04 3.46
N GLU A 58 -3.58 -13.02 4.55
CA GLU A 58 -4.95 -12.54 4.50
C GLU A 58 -5.04 -11.07 4.11
N LEU A 59 -4.12 -10.24 4.60
CA LEU A 59 -4.04 -8.82 4.22
C LEU A 59 -3.77 -8.68 2.72
N ASP A 60 -2.78 -9.37 2.17
CA ASP A 60 -2.47 -9.34 0.73
C ASP A 60 -3.70 -9.71 -0.12
N ALA A 61 -4.39 -10.80 0.27
CA ALA A 61 -5.60 -11.24 -0.41
C ALA A 61 -6.73 -10.19 -0.34
N LYS A 62 -6.88 -9.48 0.78
CA LYS A 62 -7.89 -8.41 0.94
C LYS A 62 -7.53 -7.18 0.11
N LEU A 63 -6.27 -6.75 0.11
CA LEU A 63 -5.79 -5.64 -0.72
C LEU A 63 -6.01 -5.92 -2.20
N ARG A 64 -5.69 -7.14 -2.66
CA ARG A 64 -5.90 -7.56 -4.05
C ARG A 64 -7.36 -7.53 -4.47
N ARG A 65 -8.29 -7.81 -3.55
CA ARG A 65 -9.74 -7.73 -3.83
C ARG A 65 -10.23 -6.29 -3.96
N ILE A 66 -9.65 -5.37 -3.20
CA ILE A 66 -10.02 -3.95 -3.27
C ILE A 66 -9.57 -3.36 -4.60
N ASP A 67 -8.32 -3.61 -4.99
CA ASP A 67 -7.74 -3.06 -6.20
C ASP A 67 -6.74 -4.02 -6.85
N PRO A 68 -7.22 -4.94 -7.71
CA PRO A 68 -6.35 -5.92 -8.37
C PRO A 68 -5.26 -5.26 -9.21
N ALA A 69 -5.59 -4.15 -9.90
CA ALA A 69 -4.65 -3.45 -10.76
C ALA A 69 -3.46 -2.89 -9.99
N ALA A 70 -3.65 -2.50 -8.74
CA ALA A 70 -2.58 -2.01 -7.88
C ALA A 70 -1.62 -3.11 -7.44
N LEU A 71 -2.09 -4.36 -7.29
CA LEU A 71 -1.27 -5.49 -6.81
C LEU A 71 -0.74 -6.39 -7.94
N ASP A 72 -1.24 -6.24 -9.17
CA ASP A 72 -0.71 -6.93 -10.34
C ASP A 72 0.58 -6.29 -10.86
N ASP A 73 0.94 -5.08 -10.41
CA ASP A 73 2.24 -4.45 -10.69
C ASP A 73 3.37 -5.14 -9.88
N PRO A 74 4.44 -5.65 -10.51
CA PRO A 74 5.58 -6.24 -9.82
C PRO A 74 6.30 -5.31 -8.83
N ASN A 75 6.18 -3.99 -9.03
CA ASN A 75 6.73 -2.96 -8.15
C ASN A 75 5.63 -2.22 -7.38
N SER A 76 4.51 -2.90 -7.12
CA SER A 76 3.39 -2.35 -6.36
C SER A 76 3.85 -1.76 -5.02
N TYR A 77 3.35 -0.56 -4.71
CA TYR A 77 3.48 0.04 -3.40
C TYR A 77 3.02 -0.93 -2.29
N TRP A 78 1.90 -1.64 -2.50
CA TRP A 78 1.32 -2.51 -1.49
C TRP A 78 2.13 -3.77 -1.24
N SER A 79 2.74 -4.36 -2.27
CA SER A 79 3.63 -5.51 -2.11
C SER A 79 4.81 -5.17 -1.19
N ILE A 80 5.40 -3.98 -1.34
CA ILE A 80 6.49 -3.51 -0.47
C ILE A 80 6.01 -3.34 0.98
N ILE A 81 4.82 -2.76 1.18
CA ILE A 81 4.24 -2.56 2.52
C ILE A 81 3.96 -3.91 3.19
N VAL A 82 3.40 -4.87 2.46
CA VAL A 82 3.13 -6.24 2.95
C VAL A 82 4.44 -6.94 3.34
N GLU A 83 5.50 -6.81 2.53
CA GLU A 83 6.82 -7.36 2.87
C GLU A 83 7.42 -6.71 4.12
N GLN A 84 7.28 -5.39 4.28
CA GLN A 84 7.74 -4.68 5.48
C GLN A 84 6.99 -5.10 6.74
N LEU A 85 5.67 -5.33 6.64
CA LEU A 85 4.87 -5.88 7.74
C LEU A 85 5.36 -7.29 8.11
N ARG A 86 5.59 -8.16 7.12
CA ARG A 86 6.12 -9.52 7.35
C ARG A 86 7.49 -9.51 8.03
N ALA A 87 8.32 -8.52 7.70
CA ALA A 87 9.65 -8.37 8.27
C ALA A 87 9.68 -7.59 9.60
N GLU A 88 8.52 -7.20 10.15
CA GLU A 88 8.38 -6.37 11.35
C GLU A 88 9.18 -5.05 11.28
N LEU A 89 9.29 -4.45 10.08
CA LEU A 89 10.13 -3.27 9.82
C LEU A 89 9.40 -1.92 10.03
N PHE A 90 8.33 -1.89 10.83
CA PHE A 90 7.54 -0.69 11.13
C PHE A 90 7.80 -0.12 12.53
#